data_AF-A0A7C6JA71-F1
#
_entry.id   AF-A0A7C6JA71-F1
#
_cell.length_a   1.000
_cell.length_b   1.000
_cell.length_c   1.000
_cell.angle_alpha   90.00
_cell.angle_beta   90.00
_cell.angle_gamma   90.00
#
_symmetry.space_group_name_H-M   'P 1'
#
loop_
_entity.id
_entity.type
_entity.pdbx_description
1 polymer ?
#
loop_
_entity_poly.entity_id
_entity_poly.type
_entity_poly.pdbx_seq_one_letter_code
_entity_poly.pdbx_strand_id
1 'polypeptide(L)'
;MLDEKDRLQDSLVTQKYIAHGYNSAATEAANPQLMDTFINILRDEHQIQKEIFNEMRIRGWYQPKEANTNDIRQSFSKWSQELQRVQNKAIQTGAQQARPQQTGAQPPSYQTGIPHYGFQTGVGMPQQPNDIQQQNLYRSPQNPMI
;
A
#
# COMPACT_ATOMS: atom_id res chain seq x y z
N MET A 1 4.83 -22.61 35.22
CA MET A 1 4.64 -23.07 33.84
C MET A 1 3.95 -21.96 33.07
N LEU A 2 4.38 -21.67 31.85
CA LEU A 2 3.61 -20.81 30.93
C LEU A 2 2.30 -21.50 30.59
N ASP A 3 1.20 -20.74 30.56
CA ASP A 3 -0.07 -21.27 30.08
C ASP A 3 -0.01 -21.48 28.56
N GLU A 4 -0.95 -22.25 28.02
CA GLU A 4 -0.96 -22.58 26.58
C GLU A 4 -1.16 -21.33 25.72
N LYS A 5 -1.93 -20.35 26.21
CA LYS A 5 -2.21 -19.10 25.51
C LYS A 5 -0.93 -18.27 25.34
N ASP A 6 -0.15 -18.12 26.40
CA ASP A 6 1.11 -17.39 26.43
C ASP A 6 2.14 -18.08 25.53
N ARG A 7 2.18 -19.43 25.52
CA ARG A 7 3.04 -20.19 24.60
C ARG A 7 2.69 -19.96 23.13
N LEU A 8 1.41 -19.95 22.77
CA LEU A 8 0.99 -19.65 21.40
C LEU A 8 1.21 -18.17 21.04
N GLN A 9 1.03 -17.27 22.00
CA GLN A 9 1.29 -15.85 21.83
C GLN A 9 2.78 -15.59 21.58
N ASP A 10 3.67 -16.22 22.34
CA ASP A 10 5.12 -16.17 22.14
C ASP A 10 5.48 -16.71 20.75
N SER A 11 4.97 -17.90 20.40
CA SER A 11 5.16 -18.51 19.08
C SER A 11 4.71 -17.60 17.94
N LEU A 12 3.55 -16.93 18.08
CA LEU A 12 3.02 -16.00 17.09
C LEU A 12 3.92 -14.77 16.91
N VAL A 13 4.50 -14.25 18.01
CA VAL A 13 5.44 -13.12 17.96
C VAL A 13 6.76 -13.54 17.32
N THR A 14 7.30 -14.71 17.69
CA THR A 14 8.52 -15.26 17.09
C THR A 14 8.36 -15.46 15.59
N GLN A 15 7.23 -16.01 15.14
CA GLN A 15 6.96 -16.22 13.72
C GLN A 15 6.92 -14.91 12.93
N LYS A 16 6.32 -13.85 13.47
CA LYS A 16 6.36 -12.51 12.86
C LYS A 16 7.78 -11.97 12.75
N TYR A 17 8.59 -12.19 13.77
CA TYR A 17 9.99 -11.76 13.78
C TYR A 17 10.83 -12.50 12.72
N ILE A 18 10.69 -13.83 12.65
CA ILE A 18 11.38 -14.66 11.66
C ILE A 18 10.97 -14.28 10.23
N ALA A 19 9.66 -14.13 9.98
CA ALA A 19 9.14 -13.71 8.68
C ALA A 19 9.70 -12.34 8.25
N HIS A 20 9.81 -11.39 9.18
CA HIS A 20 10.44 -10.10 8.89
C HIS A 20 11.92 -10.27 8.48
N GLY A 21 12.66 -11.12 9.19
CA GLY A 21 14.05 -11.43 8.87
C GLY A 21 14.23 -12.01 7.46
N TYR A 22 13.40 -12.99 7.07
CA TYR A 22 13.46 -13.55 5.72
C TYR A 22 13.04 -12.57 4.64
N ASN A 23 12.07 -11.69 4.91
CA ASN A 23 11.71 -10.63 3.98
C ASN A 23 12.89 -9.69 3.71
N SER A 24 13.55 -9.20 4.78
CA SER A 24 14.74 -8.35 4.63
C SER A 24 15.86 -9.08 3.87
N ALA A 25 16.15 -10.33 4.25
CA ALA A 25 17.18 -11.14 3.59
C ALA A 25 16.88 -11.37 2.10
N ALA A 26 15.62 -11.63 1.73
CA ALA A 26 15.21 -11.76 0.33
C ALA A 26 15.43 -10.46 -0.44
N THR A 27 15.05 -9.31 0.13
CA THR A 27 15.21 -8.01 -0.55
C THR A 27 16.65 -7.54 -0.69
N GLU A 28 17.55 -8.01 0.17
CA GLU A 28 18.97 -7.65 0.19
C GLU A 28 19.87 -8.70 -0.50
N ALA A 29 19.30 -9.84 -0.92
CA ALA A 29 20.05 -10.90 -1.58
C ALA A 29 20.52 -10.49 -2.98
N ALA A 30 21.85 -10.48 -3.17
CA ALA A 30 22.45 -10.20 -4.47
C ALA A 30 22.37 -11.37 -5.48
N ASN A 31 22.14 -12.60 -4.98
CA ASN A 31 22.03 -13.80 -5.80
C ASN A 31 20.55 -14.21 -5.97
N PRO A 32 20.04 -14.35 -7.21
CA PRO A 32 18.64 -14.69 -7.45
C PRO A 32 18.19 -16.03 -6.86
N GLN A 33 19.03 -17.07 -6.91
CA GLN A 33 18.70 -18.37 -6.36
C GLN A 33 18.61 -18.33 -4.82
N LEU A 34 19.44 -17.51 -4.18
CA LEU A 34 19.38 -17.28 -2.74
C LEU A 34 18.15 -16.47 -2.35
N MET A 35 17.80 -15.44 -3.14
CA MET A 35 16.54 -14.70 -2.99
C MET A 35 15.34 -15.64 -3.06
N ASP A 36 15.27 -16.49 -4.10
CA ASP A 36 14.18 -17.45 -4.27
C ASP A 36 14.10 -18.43 -3.08
N THR A 37 15.24 -18.84 -2.54
CA THR A 37 15.30 -19.69 -1.34
C THR A 37 14.68 -18.98 -0.13
N PHE A 38 15.03 -17.71 0.13
CA PHE A 38 14.45 -16.94 1.22
C PHE A 38 12.94 -16.69 1.04
N ILE A 39 12.49 -16.44 -0.19
CA ILE A 39 11.06 -16.29 -0.50
C ILE A 39 10.29 -17.58 -0.22
N ASN A 40 10.87 -18.74 -0.55
CA ASN A 40 10.24 -20.03 -0.27
C ASN A 40 10.13 -20.27 1.23
N ILE A 41 11.19 -20.01 2.01
CA ILE A 41 11.11 -20.15 3.46
C ILE A 41 10.11 -19.15 4.06
N LEU A 42 10.11 -17.90 3.60
CA LEU A 42 9.14 -16.90 4.04
C LEU A 42 7.69 -17.35 3.81
N ARG A 43 7.41 -18.04 2.70
CA ARG A 43 6.10 -18.63 2.44
C ARG A 43 5.72 -19.66 3.49
N ASP A 44 6.66 -20.53 3.87
CA ASP A 44 6.43 -21.55 4.89
C ASP A 44 6.19 -20.92 6.27
N GLU A 45 6.98 -19.92 6.66
CA GLU A 45 6.79 -19.16 7.91
C GLU A 45 5.42 -18.45 7.94
N HIS A 46 4.96 -17.92 6.80
CA HIS A 46 3.61 -17.35 6.71
C HIS A 46 2.50 -18.40 6.91
N GLN A 47 2.69 -19.63 6.43
CA GLN A 47 1.74 -20.72 6.65
C GLN A 47 1.69 -21.11 8.13
N ILE A 48 2.86 -21.30 8.77
CA ILE A 48 2.96 -21.63 10.20
C ILE A 48 2.32 -20.52 11.06
N GLN A 49 2.66 -19.25 10.80
CA GLN A 49 2.05 -18.12 11.48
C GLN A 49 0.52 -18.11 11.33
N LYS A 50 0.01 -18.49 10.14
CA LYS A 50 -1.43 -18.54 9.87
C LYS A 50 -2.13 -19.65 10.65
N GLU A 51 -1.49 -20.81 10.78
CA GLU A 51 -1.99 -21.92 11.61
C GLU A 51 -2.07 -21.52 13.08
N ILE A 52 -1.00 -20.96 13.64
CA ILE A 52 -0.98 -20.47 15.04
C ILE A 52 -2.08 -19.42 15.26
N PHE A 53 -2.19 -18.45 14.35
CA PHE A 53 -3.25 -17.45 14.41
C PHE A 53 -4.65 -18.07 14.38
N ASN A 54 -4.89 -19.05 13.50
CA ASN A 54 -6.19 -19.71 13.39
C ASN A 54 -6.53 -20.49 14.67
N GLU A 55 -5.58 -21.21 15.26
CA GLU A 55 -5.73 -21.91 16.52
C GLU A 55 -6.11 -20.95 17.66
N MET A 56 -5.35 -19.86 17.81
CA MET A 56 -5.65 -18.84 18.81
C MET A 56 -7.02 -18.18 18.57
N ARG A 57 -7.42 -17.99 17.31
CA ARG A 57 -8.73 -17.41 16.95
C ARG A 57 -9.88 -18.36 17.29
N ILE A 58 -9.78 -19.64 16.95
CA ILE A 58 -10.83 -20.65 17.23
C ILE A 58 -11.07 -20.77 18.74
N ARG A 59 -10.02 -20.66 19.54
CA ARG A 59 -10.07 -20.67 21.01
C ARG A 59 -10.51 -19.32 21.62
N GLY A 60 -10.72 -18.30 20.79
CA GLY A 60 -11.11 -16.95 21.21
C GLY A 60 -9.98 -16.13 21.85
N TRP A 61 -8.74 -16.61 21.84
CA TRP A 61 -7.59 -15.97 22.50
C TRP A 61 -7.01 -14.79 21.71
N TYR A 62 -7.18 -14.79 20.39
CA TYR A 62 -6.71 -13.70 19.53
C TYR A 62 -7.74 -13.41 18.42
N GLN A 63 -8.40 -12.27 18.52
CA GLN A 63 -9.45 -11.84 17.58
C GLN A 63 -9.16 -10.41 17.14
N PRO A 64 -8.54 -10.21 15.96
CA PRO A 64 -8.39 -8.88 15.39
C PRO A 64 -9.76 -8.22 15.27
N LYS A 65 -9.84 -6.94 15.66
CA LYS A 65 -11.03 -6.14 15.40
C LYS A 65 -11.18 -5.97 13.89
N GLU A 66 -12.38 -6.20 13.39
CA GLU A 66 -12.72 -5.80 12.03
C GLU A 66 -12.52 -4.29 11.88
N ALA A 67 -11.99 -3.87 10.74
CA ALA A 67 -11.82 -2.46 10.45
C ALA A 67 -13.20 -1.80 10.31
N ASN A 68 -13.40 -0.67 10.98
CA ASN A 68 -14.66 0.07 10.89
C ASN A 68 -14.77 0.74 9.51
N THR A 69 -15.87 0.50 8.80
CA THR A 69 -16.11 1.07 7.46
C THR A 69 -16.06 2.60 7.43
N ASN A 70 -16.50 3.27 8.49
CA ASN A 70 -16.42 4.73 8.60
C ASN A 70 -14.97 5.20 8.73
N ASP A 71 -14.14 4.50 9.50
CA ASP A 71 -12.72 4.81 9.66
C ASP A 71 -11.97 4.61 8.33
N ILE A 72 -12.31 3.57 7.58
CA ILE A 72 -11.79 3.35 6.22
C ILE A 72 -12.14 4.54 5.31
N ARG A 73 -13.43 4.93 5.26
CA ARG A 73 -13.90 6.06 4.43
C ARG A 73 -13.23 7.37 4.83
N GLN A 74 -13.11 7.64 6.13
CA GLN A 74 -12.46 8.83 6.63
C GLN A 74 -10.98 8.87 6.26
N SER A 75 -10.28 7.74 6.38
CA SER A 75 -8.87 7.61 6.01
C SER A 75 -8.66 7.86 4.52
N PHE A 76 -9.54 7.31 3.67
CA PHE A 76 -9.50 7.55 2.23
C PHE A 76 -9.75 9.02 1.87
N SER A 77 -10.72 9.66 2.52
CA SER A 77 -11.00 11.09 2.33
C SER A 77 -9.81 11.96 2.72
N LYS A 78 -9.20 11.71 3.89
CA LYS A 78 -7.99 12.41 4.36
C LYS A 78 -6.82 12.24 3.38
N TRP A 79 -6.58 11.01 2.91
CA TRP A 79 -5.55 10.72 1.93
C TRP A 79 -5.76 11.49 0.62
N SER A 80 -6.98 11.47 0.09
CA SER A 80 -7.33 12.19 -1.14
C SER A 80 -7.12 13.71 -1.01
N GLN A 81 -7.47 14.29 0.14
CA GLN A 81 -7.23 15.70 0.42
C GLN A 81 -5.73 16.04 0.50
N GLU A 82 -4.91 15.21 1.15
CA GLU A 82 -3.47 15.47 1.22
C GLU A 82 -2.80 15.35 -0.15
N LEU A 83 -3.23 14.40 -0.98
CA LEU A 83 -2.75 14.30 -2.36
C LEU A 83 -3.06 15.57 -3.17
N GLN A 84 -4.28 16.11 -3.06
CA GLN A 84 -4.64 17.38 -3.69
C GLN A 84 -3.79 18.53 -3.17
N ARG A 85 -3.52 18.58 -1.85
CA ARG A 85 -2.68 19.61 -1.23
C ARG A 85 -1.25 19.57 -1.76
N VAL A 86 -0.65 18.38 -1.85
CA VAL A 86 0.70 18.19 -2.39
C VAL A 86 0.77 18.62 -3.86
N GLN A 87 -0.23 18.26 -4.66
CA GLN A 87 -0.31 18.68 -6.08
C GLN A 87 -0.40 20.21 -6.20
N ASN A 88 -1.27 20.85 -5.44
CA ASN A 88 -1.45 22.31 -5.48
C ASN A 88 -0.18 23.06 -5.05
N LYS A 89 0.55 22.53 -4.07
CA LYS A 89 1.83 23.10 -3.62
C LYS A 89 2.92 23.03 -4.70
N ALA A 90 2.98 21.94 -5.47
CA ALA A 90 3.93 21.80 -6.59
C ALA A 90 3.65 22.80 -7.72
N ILE A 91 2.38 23.04 -8.04
CA ILE A 91 1.98 24.01 -9.08
C ILE A 91 2.33 25.46 -8.67
N GLN A 92 2.14 25.83 -7.40
CA GLN A 92 2.43 27.19 -6.92
C GLN A 92 3.93 27.49 -6.77
N THR A 93 4.75 26.50 -6.43
CA THR A 93 6.21 26.67 -6.28
C THR A 93 6.94 26.78 -7.61
N GLY A 94 6.45 26.14 -8.67
CA GLY A 94 6.96 26.34 -10.04
C GLY A 94 6.64 27.72 -10.63
N ALA A 95 5.59 28.39 -10.16
CA ALA A 95 5.16 29.70 -10.67
C ALA A 95 5.97 30.89 -10.12
N GLN A 96 6.70 30.73 -9.00
CA GLN A 96 7.44 31.85 -8.37
C GLN A 96 8.87 32.05 -8.91
N GLN A 97 9.40 31.13 -9.74
CA GLN A 97 10.72 31.29 -10.37
C GLN A 97 10.69 31.96 -11.74
N ALA A 98 9.51 32.21 -12.33
CA ALA A 98 9.39 32.95 -13.59
C ALA A 98 9.17 34.45 -13.32
N ARG A 99 10.24 35.16 -12.96
CA ARG A 99 10.30 36.62 -13.04
C ARG A 99 10.51 36.98 -14.52
N PRO A 100 9.65 37.78 -15.18
CA PRO A 100 9.84 38.09 -16.59
C PRO A 100 10.92 39.17 -16.75
N GLN A 101 12.05 38.84 -17.38
CA GLN A 101 12.91 39.83 -18.01
C GLN A 101 12.64 39.76 -19.52
N GLN A 102 11.94 40.79 -20.01
CA GLN A 102 11.55 40.94 -21.41
C GLN A 102 12.77 40.97 -22.32
N THR A 103 12.95 39.94 -23.15
CA THR A 103 13.57 40.06 -24.48
C THR A 103 12.89 39.08 -25.43
N GLY A 104 12.46 39.59 -26.58
CA GLY A 104 11.51 38.95 -27.49
C GLY A 104 12.10 37.85 -28.37
N ALA A 105 12.21 36.64 -27.84
CA ALA A 105 12.26 35.41 -28.63
C ALA A 105 11.40 34.35 -27.92
N GLN A 106 10.40 33.81 -28.62
CA GLN A 106 9.52 32.77 -28.09
C GLN A 106 10.34 31.51 -27.75
N PRO A 107 10.45 31.10 -26.48
CA PRO A 107 11.07 29.83 -26.13
C PRO A 107 10.07 28.68 -26.39
N PRO A 108 10.54 27.45 -26.68
CA PRO A 108 9.69 26.28 -26.78
C PRO A 108 8.91 26.11 -25.47
N SER A 109 7.60 25.93 -25.57
CA SER A 109 6.75 25.60 -24.44
C SER A 109 7.10 24.19 -23.94
N TYR A 110 7.98 24.09 -22.96
CA TYR A 110 8.11 22.85 -22.19
C TYR A 110 6.87 22.75 -21.29
N GLN A 111 5.91 21.95 -21.72
CA GLN A 111 4.81 21.51 -20.88
C GLN A 111 5.42 20.64 -19.78
N THR A 112 5.58 21.19 -18.58
CA THR A 112 6.03 20.46 -17.40
C THR A 112 5.02 19.37 -17.10
N GLY A 113 5.32 18.15 -17.55
CA GLY A 113 4.53 16.95 -17.33
C GLY A 113 4.56 16.54 -15.87
N ILE A 114 3.78 17.22 -15.04
CA ILE A 114 3.46 16.73 -13.70
C ILE A 114 2.34 15.69 -13.90
N PRO A 115 2.58 14.39 -13.65
CA PRO A 115 1.53 13.38 -13.81
C PRO A 115 0.37 13.70 -12.88
N HIS A 116 -0.81 13.94 -13.46
CA HIS A 116 -2.04 14.12 -12.71
C HIS A 116 -2.56 12.73 -12.32
N TYR A 117 -2.38 12.36 -11.05
CA TYR A 117 -2.95 11.14 -10.50
C TYR A 117 -4.47 11.33 -10.35
N GLY A 118 -5.21 10.86 -11.36
CA GLY A 118 -6.67 10.86 -11.33
C GLY A 118 -7.19 9.81 -10.35
N PHE A 119 -7.90 10.24 -9.32
CA PHE A 119 -8.77 9.37 -8.52
C PHE A 119 -10.21 9.70 -8.90
N GLN A 120 -10.86 8.81 -9.65
CA GLN A 120 -12.28 8.94 -9.95
C GLN A 120 -13.07 8.48 -8.73
N THR A 121 -13.64 9.43 -7.99
CA THR A 121 -14.59 9.16 -6.91
C THR A 121 -15.85 8.56 -7.51
N GLY A 122 -16.10 7.27 -7.25
CA GLY A 122 -17.33 6.60 -7.66
C GLY A 122 -18.54 7.20 -6.97
N VAL A 123 -19.19 8.17 -7.62
CA VAL A 123 -20.51 8.65 -7.21
C VAL A 123 -21.52 7.57 -7.59
N GLY A 124 -22.04 6.88 -6.57
CA GLY A 124 -23.29 6.11 -6.53
C GLY A 124 -23.64 5.24 -7.75
N MET A 125 -23.51 3.93 -7.63
CA MET A 125 -24.24 2.97 -8.46
C MET A 125 -25.10 2.08 -7.55
N PRO A 126 -26.40 1.86 -7.89
CA PRO A 126 -27.27 0.99 -7.11
C PRO A 126 -26.77 -0.46 -7.17
N GLN A 127 -26.79 -1.15 -6.03
CA GLN A 127 -26.35 -2.54 -5.94
C GLN A 127 -27.25 -3.44 -6.78
N GLN A 128 -26.70 -4.10 -7.80
CA GLN A 128 -27.33 -5.27 -8.43
C GLN A 128 -26.84 -6.56 -7.76
N PRO A 129 -27.69 -7.60 -7.61
CA PRO A 129 -27.52 -8.57 -6.54
C PRO A 129 -26.50 -9.70 -6.78
N ASN A 130 -25.69 -9.70 -7.85
CA ASN A 130 -25.01 -10.94 -8.27
C ASN A 130 -23.63 -10.82 -8.93
N ASP A 131 -22.83 -9.78 -8.66
CA ASP A 131 -21.42 -9.77 -9.10
C ASP A 131 -20.43 -9.72 -7.93
N ILE A 132 -19.62 -10.77 -7.86
CA ILE A 132 -18.49 -10.92 -6.93
C ILE A 132 -17.47 -9.82 -7.24
N GLN A 133 -17.14 -9.06 -6.19
CA GLN A 133 -16.27 -7.88 -6.21
C GLN A 133 -14.92 -8.14 -6.90
N GLN A 134 -14.71 -7.56 -8.08
CA GLN A 134 -13.35 -7.27 -8.53
C GLN A 134 -12.86 -6.04 -7.77
N GLN A 135 -11.93 -6.26 -6.85
CA GLN A 135 -11.16 -5.23 -6.16
C GLN A 135 -10.41 -4.39 -7.19
N ASN A 136 -10.85 -3.15 -7.39
CA ASN A 136 -10.12 -2.17 -8.18
C ASN A 136 -8.89 -1.71 -7.40
N LEU A 137 -7.81 -2.47 -7.54
CA LEU A 137 -6.48 -2.16 -7.04
C LEU A 137 -5.76 -1.26 -8.05
N TYR A 138 -5.00 -0.28 -7.55
CA TYR A 138 -4.10 0.65 -8.23
C TYR A 138 -3.91 0.41 -9.75
N ARG A 139 -4.34 1.35 -10.60
CA ARG A 139 -3.95 1.38 -12.01
C ARG A 139 -2.70 2.25 -12.18
N SER A 140 -1.64 1.63 -12.68
CA SER A 140 -0.42 2.35 -13.09
C SER A 140 -0.74 3.43 -14.14
N PRO A 141 0.04 4.54 -14.17
CA PRO A 141 -0.14 5.60 -15.16
C PRO A 141 -0.08 5.04 -16.58
N GLN A 142 -1.15 5.18 -17.36
CA GLN A 142 -1.09 5.02 -18.80
C GLN A 142 -0.44 6.28 -19.37
N ASN A 143 0.87 6.24 -19.59
CA ASN A 143 1.48 7.19 -20.51
C ASN A 143 0.86 6.94 -21.90
N PRO A 144 0.32 7.96 -22.58
CA PRO A 144 -0.02 7.81 -23.98
C PRO A 144 1.28 7.44 -24.71
N MET A 145 1.29 6.27 -25.35
CA MET A 145 2.27 6.00 -26.40
C MET A 145 2.06 7.09 -27.46
N ILE A 146 3.17 7.75 -27.78
CA ILE A 146 3.28 8.85 -28.76
C ILE A 146 2.72 8.41 -30.11
#